data_AF-A0A973WAY5-F1
#
_entry.id   AF-A0A973WAY5-F1
#
_cell.length_a   1.000
_cell.length_b   1.000
_cell.length_c   1.000
_cell.angle_alpha   90.00
_cell.angle_beta   90.00
_cell.angle_gamma   90.00
#
_symmetry.space_group_name_H-M   'P 1'
#
loop_
_entity.id
_entity.type
_entity.pdbx_description
1 polymer ?
#
loop_
_entity_poly.entity_id
_entity_poly.type
_entity_poly.pdbx_seq_one_letter_code
_entity_poly.pdbx_strand_id
1 'polypeptide(L)'
;MRLHRSRAALPFWTHRPLTQFGPPLEEWVDLRFLDRNGAMAEERFAWIGFDVATLPSAPALGRNLTGFGGDVLLMDLQTARRVRSAPQTFDALQPLQPVAPPLGVPVIQGRGANGVFDYGTLATHDGTFAYLRFWSFSANNVDDLVDALAPVLGTLPQDGLVFDMRGNTGGYIAAGERLLQLFGARPIVPARFQFRITDATRAMAEASDEFAPWRPSFVEAFGTGEEYTRGIPIEGDEADYNKVGRKYAGPVVLISDALAFSTADIFAAGFIDNGIGTVICTDANMAAAGGNNWGWDVVRLFNPDFRVDGKFKVDFNSGKLSKQVRDAFNALGISLSNGSTLSPGRPQFDGTVWTIQDGALTHLVRDVPWMSPDLEVYLAKSPAGLADLPSGIYLSLTMRRALRVKANEGRVLEDVGIVPDIVYHMTLRDVLEKNQDLLERAGKELIGVAIA
;
A
#
# COMPACT_ATOMS: atom_id res chain seq x y z
N MET A 1 18.20 -20.98 -11.45
CA MET A 1 17.73 -19.72 -10.83
C MET A 1 16.44 -19.33 -11.55
N ARG A 2 15.29 -19.42 -10.88
CA ARG A 2 13.95 -19.36 -11.53
C ARG A 2 13.66 -17.95 -12.06
N LEU A 3 13.22 -17.86 -13.32
CA LEU A 3 12.80 -16.63 -14.03
C LEU A 3 11.71 -15.81 -13.31
N HIS A 4 11.04 -16.35 -12.28
CA HIS A 4 9.99 -15.63 -11.56
C HIS A 4 10.50 -14.43 -10.74
N ARG A 5 11.76 -14.42 -10.30
CA ARG A 5 12.33 -13.25 -9.58
C ARG A 5 12.74 -12.08 -10.48
N SER A 6 12.86 -12.26 -11.80
CA SER A 6 13.38 -11.22 -12.69
C SER A 6 12.32 -10.21 -13.16
N ARG A 7 11.02 -10.57 -13.22
CA ARG A 7 9.97 -9.64 -13.66
C ARG A 7 9.72 -8.49 -12.68
N ALA A 8 9.77 -8.75 -11.37
CA ALA A 8 9.67 -7.70 -10.35
C ALA A 8 10.95 -6.86 -10.22
N ALA A 9 12.11 -7.39 -10.63
CA ALA A 9 13.39 -6.68 -10.59
C ALA A 9 13.59 -5.72 -11.78
N LEU A 10 13.06 -6.06 -12.96
CA LEU A 10 13.19 -5.26 -14.18
C LEU A 10 12.71 -3.79 -14.05
N PRO A 11 11.61 -3.49 -13.32
CA PRO A 11 11.20 -2.12 -13.00
C PRO A 11 12.28 -1.28 -12.34
N PHE A 12 13.04 -1.85 -11.39
CA PHE A 12 14.11 -1.15 -10.68
C PHE A 12 15.35 -0.91 -11.54
N TRP A 13 15.52 -1.67 -12.63
CA TRP A 13 16.65 -1.50 -13.56
C TRP A 13 16.36 -0.46 -14.64
N THR A 14 15.08 -0.18 -14.87
CA THR A 14 14.64 0.75 -15.91
C THR A 14 14.20 2.09 -15.34
N HIS A 15 13.95 2.20 -14.03
CA HIS A 15 13.52 3.41 -13.34
C HIS A 15 14.31 3.60 -12.04
N ARG A 16 14.72 4.84 -11.73
CA ARG A 16 15.57 5.15 -10.57
C ARG A 16 15.02 6.32 -9.75
N PRO A 17 14.47 6.08 -8.54
CA PRO A 17 14.00 7.14 -7.65
C PRO A 17 15.17 7.97 -7.11
N LEU A 18 15.31 9.22 -7.59
CA LEU A 18 16.44 10.07 -7.23
C LEU A 18 16.38 10.66 -5.81
N THR A 19 15.25 10.49 -5.12
CA THR A 19 15.10 10.82 -3.69
C THR A 19 15.89 9.88 -2.78
N GLN A 20 16.26 8.70 -3.26
CA GLN A 20 16.97 7.69 -2.48
C GLN A 20 18.26 7.19 -3.12
N PHE A 21 18.29 7.12 -4.45
CA PHE A 21 19.46 6.63 -5.19
C PHE A 21 20.14 7.77 -5.93
N GLY A 22 21.47 7.70 -6.03
CA GLY A 22 22.21 8.59 -6.91
C GLY A 22 21.74 8.44 -8.37
N PRO A 23 21.93 9.47 -9.21
CA PRO A 23 21.62 9.38 -10.64
C PRO A 23 22.34 8.18 -11.29
N PRO A 24 21.77 7.58 -12.35
CA PRO A 24 22.50 6.59 -13.16
C PRO A 24 23.87 7.14 -13.56
N LEU A 25 24.89 6.29 -13.45
CA LEU A 25 26.23 6.62 -13.95
C LEU A 25 26.31 6.38 -15.45
N GLU A 26 25.45 5.50 -15.96
CA GLU A 26 25.27 5.15 -17.36
C GLU A 26 24.40 6.19 -18.07
N GLU A 27 24.75 6.56 -19.30
CA GLU A 27 23.99 7.55 -20.08
C GLU A 27 22.77 6.94 -20.80
N TRP A 28 22.77 5.63 -21.09
CA TRP A 28 21.69 4.92 -21.79
C TRP A 28 21.62 3.42 -21.44
N VAL A 29 20.52 2.78 -21.86
CA VAL A 29 20.29 1.32 -21.79
C VAL A 29 20.03 0.79 -23.20
N ASP A 30 20.75 -0.26 -23.60
CA ASP A 30 20.52 -0.96 -24.88
C ASP A 30 19.65 -2.21 -24.66
N LEU A 31 18.48 -2.26 -25.30
CA LEU A 31 17.61 -3.42 -25.34
C LEU A 31 17.83 -4.18 -26.65
N ARG A 32 18.32 -5.43 -26.55
CA ARG A 32 18.45 -6.33 -27.70
C ARG A 32 17.37 -7.40 -27.64
N PHE A 33 16.65 -7.60 -28.74
CA PHE A 33 15.57 -8.56 -28.82
C PHE A 33 15.45 -9.17 -30.22
N LEU A 34 14.74 -10.28 -30.34
CA LEU A 34 14.37 -10.83 -31.64
C LEU A 34 13.07 -10.19 -32.07
N ASP A 35 13.03 -9.63 -33.28
CA ASP A 35 11.79 -9.12 -33.87
C ASP A 35 10.82 -10.26 -34.24
N ARG A 36 9.66 -9.91 -34.79
CA ARG A 36 8.63 -10.90 -35.18
C ARG A 36 9.09 -11.87 -36.28
N ASN A 37 10.17 -11.55 -36.99
CA ASN A 37 10.75 -12.36 -38.04
C ASN A 37 11.98 -13.16 -37.56
N GLY A 38 12.31 -13.07 -36.26
CA GLY A 38 13.49 -13.72 -35.68
C GLY A 38 14.81 -13.02 -36.00
N ALA A 39 14.77 -11.78 -36.49
CA ALA A 39 15.97 -10.96 -36.70
C ALA A 39 16.37 -10.28 -35.39
N MET A 40 17.67 -10.20 -35.12
CA MET A 40 18.19 -9.43 -33.99
C MET A 40 17.94 -7.94 -34.23
N ALA A 41 17.21 -7.32 -33.30
CA ALA A 41 16.98 -5.90 -33.20
C ALA A 41 17.66 -5.35 -31.94
N GLU A 42 18.07 -4.08 -32.01
CA GLU A 42 18.61 -3.32 -30.88
C GLU A 42 17.89 -1.97 -30.83
N GLU A 43 17.50 -1.55 -29.64
CA GLU A 43 16.94 -0.23 -29.37
C GLU A 43 17.65 0.39 -28.16
N ARG A 44 18.06 1.66 -28.29
CA ARG A 44 18.79 2.40 -27.25
C ARG A 44 17.86 3.40 -26.58
N PHE A 45 17.81 3.37 -25.26
CA PHE A 45 17.00 4.25 -24.44
C PHE A 45 17.89 5.14 -23.57
N ALA A 46 17.83 6.46 -23.76
CA ALA A 46 18.43 7.42 -22.84
C ALA A 46 17.61 7.53 -21.55
N TRP A 47 18.26 7.82 -20.42
CA TRP A 47 17.54 8.11 -19.19
C TRP A 47 16.75 9.43 -19.31
N ILE A 48 15.50 9.40 -18.87
CA ILE A 48 14.63 10.58 -18.83
C ILE A 48 14.29 10.87 -17.37
N GLY A 49 14.56 12.10 -16.93
CA GLY A 49 14.17 12.58 -15.60
C GLY A 49 12.70 12.99 -15.57
N PHE A 50 12.00 12.65 -14.49
CA PHE A 50 10.61 13.07 -14.27
C PHE A 50 10.47 13.59 -12.84
N ASP A 51 10.01 14.83 -12.70
CA ASP A 51 9.77 15.43 -11.39
C ASP A 51 8.34 15.10 -10.92
N VAL A 52 8.24 14.14 -10.00
CA VAL A 52 6.97 13.77 -9.34
C VAL A 52 6.62 14.68 -8.16
N ALA A 53 7.45 15.65 -7.76
CA ALA A 53 7.27 16.44 -6.53
C ALA A 53 5.99 17.30 -6.51
N THR A 54 5.33 17.48 -7.66
CA THR A 54 4.03 18.17 -7.77
C THR A 54 2.82 17.25 -7.58
N LEU A 55 3.04 15.93 -7.51
CA LEU A 55 2.00 14.94 -7.28
C LEU A 55 1.86 14.69 -5.78
N PRO A 56 0.65 14.72 -5.22
CA PRO A 56 0.46 14.39 -3.81
C PRO A 56 0.99 12.99 -3.52
N SER A 57 2.01 12.88 -2.65
CA SER A 57 2.45 11.60 -2.12
C SER A 57 1.41 11.15 -1.08
N ALA A 58 0.63 10.13 -1.43
CA ALA A 58 -0.18 9.41 -0.47
C ALA A 58 0.62 8.18 0.00
N PRO A 59 0.65 7.86 1.30
CA PRO A 59 -0.10 8.51 2.38
C PRO A 59 0.46 9.88 2.78
N ALA A 60 -0.42 10.83 3.07
CA ALA A 60 -0.07 11.93 3.96
C ALA A 60 0.25 11.32 5.34
N LEU A 61 1.43 11.61 5.89
CA LEU A 61 1.88 11.08 7.18
C LEU A 61 0.78 11.27 8.27
N GLY A 62 0.23 10.18 8.82
CA GLY A 62 -0.89 10.15 9.77
C GLY A 62 -1.36 8.71 10.13
N ARG A 63 -2.64 8.51 10.49
CA ARG A 63 -3.21 7.20 10.91
C ARG A 63 -2.99 6.04 9.93
N ASN A 64 -2.91 6.33 8.64
CA ASN A 64 -2.64 5.34 7.61
C ASN A 64 -1.24 4.69 7.73
N LEU A 65 -0.29 5.24 8.50
CA LEU A 65 1.08 4.70 8.58
C LEU A 65 1.14 3.27 9.13
N THR A 66 0.28 2.95 10.09
CA THR A 66 0.25 1.62 10.70
C THR A 66 -0.48 0.65 9.79
N GLY A 67 -1.66 1.01 9.25
CA GLY A 67 -2.47 0.16 8.38
C GLY A 67 -2.07 0.14 6.90
N PHE A 68 -0.99 0.81 6.50
CA PHE A 68 -0.54 0.85 5.11
C PHE A 68 0.13 -0.46 4.68
N GLY A 69 -0.25 -0.95 3.51
CA GLY A 69 0.34 -2.10 2.84
C GLY A 69 0.79 -1.69 1.45
N GLY A 70 2.08 -1.42 1.28
CA GLY A 70 2.67 -1.10 0.00
C GLY A 70 4.12 -0.65 0.13
N ASP A 71 4.71 -0.27 -1.01
CA ASP A 71 6.00 0.40 -1.08
C ASP A 71 5.79 1.76 -1.76
N VAL A 72 6.01 2.84 -1.01
CA VAL A 72 5.80 4.22 -1.48
C VAL A 72 6.63 4.53 -2.73
N LEU A 73 7.84 3.96 -2.84
CA LEU A 73 8.69 4.17 -4.02
C LEU A 73 8.14 3.48 -5.25
N LEU A 74 7.61 2.27 -5.06
CA LEU A 74 6.97 1.55 -6.15
C LEU A 74 5.65 2.22 -6.56
N MET A 75 4.91 2.82 -5.61
CA MET A 75 3.75 3.66 -5.90
C MET A 75 4.13 4.91 -6.71
N ASP A 76 5.20 5.60 -6.32
CA ASP A 76 5.71 6.76 -7.08
C ASP A 76 6.16 6.35 -8.48
N LEU A 77 6.82 5.19 -8.60
CA LEU A 77 7.24 4.62 -9.87
C LEU A 77 6.05 4.28 -10.78
N GLN A 78 4.97 3.70 -10.23
CA GLN A 78 3.74 3.45 -10.96
C GLN A 78 3.05 4.75 -11.36
N THR A 79 3.03 5.75 -10.48
CA THR A 79 2.49 7.08 -10.78
C THR A 79 3.27 7.73 -11.93
N ALA A 80 4.61 7.70 -11.87
CA ALA A 80 5.48 8.20 -12.92
C ALA A 80 5.29 7.43 -14.25
N ARG A 81 5.05 6.11 -14.19
CA ARG A 81 4.67 5.32 -15.37
C ARG A 81 3.35 5.78 -15.95
N ARG A 82 2.31 5.95 -15.12
CA ARG A 82 1.00 6.40 -15.56
C ARG A 82 1.07 7.74 -16.26
N VAL A 83 1.81 8.70 -15.69
CA VAL A 83 2.01 10.01 -16.32
C VAL A 83 2.78 9.87 -17.64
N ARG A 84 3.82 9.02 -17.70
CA ARG A 84 4.59 8.74 -18.93
C ARG A 84 3.86 7.93 -20.00
N SER A 85 2.87 7.11 -19.64
CA SER A 85 2.04 6.35 -20.57
C SER A 85 0.78 7.09 -21.01
N ALA A 86 0.44 8.19 -20.33
CA ALA A 86 -0.63 9.11 -20.68
C ALA A 86 -0.18 10.58 -20.88
N PRO A 87 0.98 10.88 -21.51
CA PRO A 87 1.26 12.21 -22.02
C PRO A 87 0.40 12.34 -23.27
N GLN A 88 -0.34 13.42 -23.43
CA GLN A 88 -0.94 13.68 -24.72
C GLN A 88 0.20 13.86 -25.75
N THR A 89 0.36 12.86 -26.61
CA THR A 89 0.64 12.96 -28.07
C THR A 89 1.64 14.03 -28.52
N PHE A 90 2.83 13.62 -28.96
CA PHE A 90 3.83 14.52 -29.59
C PHE A 90 3.67 14.70 -31.10
N ASP A 91 2.53 14.31 -31.67
CA ASP A 91 2.05 14.86 -32.93
C ASP A 91 0.59 15.29 -32.72
N ALA A 92 0.19 16.40 -33.35
CA ALA A 92 -1.19 16.86 -33.33
C ALA A 92 -2.10 15.74 -33.89
N LEU A 93 -2.89 15.11 -33.03
CA LEU A 93 -3.90 14.15 -33.47
C LEU A 93 -4.92 14.88 -34.34
N GLN A 94 -5.06 14.42 -35.58
CA GLN A 94 -6.24 14.73 -36.37
C GLN A 94 -7.48 14.30 -35.57
N PRO A 95 -8.56 15.12 -35.54
CA PRO A 95 -9.79 14.71 -34.89
C PRO A 95 -10.33 13.46 -35.60
N LEU A 96 -10.16 12.30 -34.95
CA LEU A 96 -10.74 11.06 -35.41
C LEU A 96 -12.27 11.18 -35.29
N GLN A 97 -12.98 10.78 -36.34
CA GLN A 97 -14.41 10.51 -36.25
C GLN A 97 -14.69 9.56 -35.08
N PRO A 98 -15.84 9.68 -34.39
CA PRO A 98 -16.20 8.78 -33.30
C PRO A 98 -16.46 7.37 -33.85
N VAL A 99 -15.40 6.59 -34.02
CA VAL A 99 -15.48 5.16 -34.31
C VAL A 99 -15.72 4.47 -32.97
N ALA A 100 -16.72 3.58 -32.93
CA ALA A 100 -16.94 2.73 -31.77
C ALA A 100 -15.64 1.96 -31.46
N PRO A 101 -15.18 1.93 -30.20
CA PRO A 101 -13.97 1.22 -29.86
C PRO A 101 -14.12 -0.27 -30.20
N PRO A 102 -13.03 -0.94 -30.60
CA PRO A 102 -13.08 -2.37 -30.88
C PRO A 102 -13.50 -3.15 -29.62
N LEU A 103 -14.10 -4.32 -29.82
CA LEU A 103 -14.44 -5.22 -28.72
C LEU A 103 -13.17 -5.58 -27.92
N GLY A 104 -13.33 -5.79 -26.62
CA GLY A 104 -12.22 -6.01 -25.70
C GLY A 104 -11.45 -4.74 -25.34
N VAL A 105 -11.89 -3.55 -25.75
CA VAL A 105 -11.27 -2.27 -25.32
C VAL A 105 -12.23 -1.47 -24.45
N PRO A 106 -11.86 -1.12 -23.20
CA PRO A 106 -12.72 -0.36 -22.31
C PRO A 106 -12.95 1.09 -22.79
N VAL A 107 -14.17 1.58 -22.58
CA VAL A 107 -14.55 2.98 -22.76
C VAL A 107 -14.64 3.65 -21.39
N ILE A 108 -13.63 4.45 -21.05
CA ILE A 108 -13.60 5.16 -19.76
C ILE A 108 -14.59 6.32 -19.79
N GLN A 109 -15.53 6.32 -18.85
CA GLN A 109 -16.57 7.32 -18.68
C GLN A 109 -16.24 8.32 -17.57
N GLY A 110 -15.42 7.92 -16.60
CA GLY A 110 -14.98 8.80 -15.54
C GLY A 110 -13.89 8.21 -14.65
N ARG A 111 -13.56 8.96 -13.62
CA ARG A 111 -12.46 8.70 -12.69
C ARG A 111 -12.89 9.10 -11.29
N GLY A 112 -12.52 8.33 -10.27
CA GLY A 112 -12.84 8.59 -8.87
C GLY A 112 -11.62 8.64 -7.96
N ALA A 113 -11.83 9.11 -6.72
CA ALA A 113 -10.84 9.19 -5.65
C ALA A 113 -9.48 9.74 -6.11
N ASN A 114 -9.47 10.94 -6.71
CA ASN A 114 -8.26 11.61 -7.19
C ASN A 114 -7.41 10.76 -8.16
N GLY A 115 -8.06 9.88 -8.93
CA GLY A 115 -7.39 9.04 -9.91
C GLY A 115 -7.02 7.65 -9.43
N VAL A 116 -7.42 7.26 -8.22
CA VAL A 116 -7.25 5.87 -7.74
C VAL A 116 -7.92 4.86 -8.67
N PHE A 117 -9.07 5.19 -9.25
CA PHE A 117 -9.74 4.31 -10.21
C PHE A 117 -10.36 5.05 -11.40
N ASP A 118 -10.42 4.34 -12.53
CA ASP A 118 -11.18 4.73 -13.73
C ASP A 118 -12.36 3.76 -13.89
N TYR A 119 -13.51 4.25 -14.36
CA TYR A 119 -14.71 3.44 -14.56
C TYR A 119 -15.33 3.68 -15.93
N GLY A 120 -16.06 2.69 -16.43
CA GLY A 120 -16.79 2.78 -17.68
C GLY A 120 -17.35 1.45 -18.14
N THR A 121 -17.35 1.23 -19.46
CA THR A 121 -17.95 0.04 -20.07
C THR A 121 -16.94 -0.78 -20.87
N LEU A 122 -17.21 -2.07 -21.02
CA LEU A 122 -16.44 -3.00 -21.83
C LEU A 122 -17.40 -3.79 -22.71
N ALA A 123 -17.36 -3.55 -24.03
CA ALA A 123 -18.06 -4.38 -25.00
C ALA A 123 -17.17 -5.58 -25.37
N THR A 124 -17.76 -6.76 -25.36
CA THR A 124 -17.15 -8.04 -25.73
C THR A 124 -18.08 -8.79 -26.69
N HIS A 125 -17.65 -9.94 -27.20
CA HIS A 125 -18.55 -10.80 -27.99
C HIS A 125 -19.71 -11.36 -27.16
N ASP A 126 -19.52 -11.47 -25.85
CA ASP A 126 -20.45 -12.09 -24.91
C ASP A 126 -21.45 -11.06 -24.34
N GLY A 127 -21.12 -9.77 -24.33
CA GLY A 127 -22.01 -8.72 -23.85
C GLY A 127 -21.30 -7.40 -23.57
N THR A 128 -22.06 -6.44 -23.01
CA THR A 128 -21.51 -5.18 -22.51
C THR A 128 -21.51 -5.18 -21.00
N PHE A 129 -20.32 -5.07 -20.41
CA PHE A 129 -20.09 -5.18 -18.98
C PHE A 129 -19.62 -3.86 -18.38
N ALA A 130 -19.75 -3.72 -17.07
CA ALA A 130 -19.06 -2.70 -16.32
C ALA A 130 -17.55 -2.96 -16.33
N TYR A 131 -16.77 -1.89 -16.38
CA TYR A 131 -15.31 -1.96 -16.28
C TYR A 131 -14.83 -1.00 -15.20
N LEU A 132 -14.02 -1.51 -14.29
CA LEU A 132 -13.36 -0.77 -13.23
C LEU A 132 -11.87 -1.06 -13.28
N ARG A 133 -11.06 -0.02 -13.52
CA ARG A 133 -9.61 -0.11 -13.46
C ARG A 133 -9.12 0.54 -12.17
N PHE A 134 -8.58 -0.27 -11.26
CA PHE A 134 -8.17 0.15 -9.92
C PHE A 134 -6.64 0.21 -9.82
N TRP A 135 -6.07 1.41 -9.77
CA TRP A 135 -4.62 1.63 -9.90
C TRP A 135 -3.85 1.52 -8.60
N SER A 136 -4.48 1.84 -7.48
CA SER A 136 -3.88 1.78 -6.13
C SER A 136 -4.98 1.62 -5.10
N PHE A 137 -4.64 1.32 -3.85
CA PHE A 137 -5.53 1.45 -2.70
C PHE A 137 -5.18 2.68 -1.86
N SER A 138 -4.67 3.73 -2.48
CA SER A 138 -4.32 4.98 -1.79
C SER A 138 -5.55 5.65 -1.20
N ALA A 139 -5.53 5.90 0.10
CA ALA A 139 -6.60 6.58 0.82
C ALA A 139 -6.01 7.34 2.03
N ASN A 140 -6.71 8.41 2.45
CA ASN A 140 -6.37 9.13 3.67
C ASN A 140 -7.12 8.57 4.87
N ASN A 141 -8.36 8.11 4.65
CA ASN A 141 -9.19 7.45 5.64
C ASN A 141 -9.66 6.09 5.14
N VAL A 142 -10.00 5.23 6.10
CA VAL A 142 -10.50 3.87 5.88
C VAL A 142 -11.75 3.78 5.00
N ASP A 143 -12.56 4.84 4.92
CA ASP A 143 -13.81 4.83 4.14
C ASP A 143 -13.72 5.53 2.78
N ASP A 144 -12.63 6.25 2.49
CA ASP A 144 -12.52 7.12 1.29
C ASP A 144 -12.81 6.35 -0.02
N LEU A 145 -12.33 5.11 -0.13
CA LEU A 145 -12.49 4.30 -1.35
C LEU A 145 -13.92 3.77 -1.51
N VAL A 146 -14.55 3.37 -0.39
CA VAL A 146 -15.93 2.91 -0.40
C VAL A 146 -16.87 4.06 -0.73
N ASP A 147 -16.67 5.21 -0.10
CA ASP A 147 -17.48 6.43 -0.32
C ASP A 147 -17.35 6.94 -1.76
N ALA A 148 -16.17 6.80 -2.36
CA ALA A 148 -15.95 7.17 -3.75
C ALA A 148 -16.54 6.17 -4.76
N LEU A 149 -16.45 4.86 -4.51
CA LEU A 149 -16.84 3.84 -5.48
C LEU A 149 -18.34 3.50 -5.42
N ALA A 150 -18.93 3.45 -4.23
CA ALA A 150 -20.32 3.03 -4.03
C ALA A 150 -21.34 3.81 -4.90
N PRO A 151 -21.27 5.14 -5.05
CA PRO A 151 -22.20 5.89 -5.89
C PRO A 151 -22.06 5.60 -7.39
N VAL A 152 -20.87 5.18 -7.83
CA VAL A 152 -20.56 4.92 -9.25
C VAL A 152 -21.14 3.58 -9.68
N LEU A 153 -21.09 2.56 -8.82
CA LEU A 153 -21.45 1.18 -9.17
C LEU A 153 -22.87 1.02 -9.72
N GLY A 154 -23.84 1.81 -9.22
CA GLY A 154 -25.22 1.78 -9.70
C GLY A 154 -25.43 2.42 -11.09
N THR A 155 -24.44 3.15 -11.60
CA THR A 155 -24.51 3.82 -12.92
C THR A 155 -23.96 2.98 -14.06
N LEU A 156 -23.25 1.90 -13.74
CA LEU A 156 -22.60 1.01 -14.70
C LEU A 156 -23.55 -0.12 -15.15
N PRO A 157 -23.28 -0.80 -16.28
CA PRO A 157 -23.98 -2.03 -16.65
C PRO A 157 -23.99 -3.03 -15.49
N GLN A 158 -25.11 -3.71 -15.27
CA GLN A 158 -25.29 -4.61 -14.11
C GLN A 158 -25.12 -6.09 -14.46
N ASP A 159 -24.95 -6.43 -15.74
CA ASP A 159 -24.84 -7.81 -16.22
C ASP A 159 -23.49 -8.47 -15.84
N GLY A 160 -22.51 -7.68 -15.41
CA GLY A 160 -21.22 -8.17 -14.94
C GLY A 160 -20.17 -7.06 -14.87
N LEU A 161 -19.20 -7.21 -13.96
CA LEU A 161 -18.14 -6.24 -13.73
C LEU A 161 -16.77 -6.88 -13.89
N VAL A 162 -15.94 -6.29 -14.74
CA VAL A 162 -14.50 -6.56 -14.78
C VAL A 162 -13.79 -5.58 -13.85
N PHE A 163 -13.23 -6.08 -12.75
CA PHE A 163 -12.37 -5.35 -11.83
C PHE A 163 -10.91 -5.62 -12.22
N ASP A 164 -10.25 -4.69 -12.92
CA ASP A 164 -8.85 -4.81 -13.32
C ASP A 164 -7.93 -4.07 -12.36
N MET A 165 -7.07 -4.79 -11.65
CA MET A 165 -6.07 -4.21 -10.73
C MET A 165 -4.63 -4.64 -11.04
N ARG A 166 -4.37 -5.12 -12.25
CA ARG A 166 -3.00 -5.46 -12.71
C ARG A 166 -2.04 -4.30 -12.44
N GLY A 167 -0.87 -4.57 -11.87
CA GLY A 167 0.09 -3.53 -11.53
C GLY A 167 -0.47 -2.53 -10.52
N ASN A 168 -1.19 -2.96 -9.50
CA ASN A 168 -1.59 -2.16 -8.35
C ASN A 168 -0.65 -2.46 -7.16
N THR A 169 0.18 -1.51 -6.76
CA THR A 169 1.18 -1.69 -5.66
C THR A 169 0.60 -1.73 -4.25
N GLY A 170 -0.71 -1.74 -4.09
CA GLY A 170 -1.35 -1.68 -2.79
C GLY A 170 -1.69 -0.25 -2.37
N GLY A 171 -1.64 0.02 -1.06
CA GLY A 171 -2.11 1.24 -0.43
C GLY A 171 -2.63 0.97 0.98
N TYR A 172 -3.70 1.64 1.38
CA TYR A 172 -4.27 1.49 2.72
C TYR A 172 -5.06 0.16 2.83
N ILE A 173 -4.57 -0.78 3.65
CA ILE A 173 -5.14 -2.14 3.78
C ILE A 173 -6.62 -2.12 4.13
N ALA A 174 -6.99 -1.42 5.21
CA ALA A 174 -8.37 -1.35 5.67
C ALA A 174 -9.31 -0.76 4.61
N ALA A 175 -8.87 0.29 3.90
CA ALA A 175 -9.65 0.91 2.84
C ALA A 175 -9.85 -0.05 1.65
N GLY A 176 -8.82 -0.83 1.30
CA GLY A 176 -8.91 -1.86 0.26
C GLY A 176 -9.84 -3.00 0.64
N GLU A 177 -9.67 -3.59 1.82
CA GLU A 177 -10.51 -4.69 2.28
C GLU A 177 -11.98 -4.29 2.43
N ARG A 178 -12.26 -3.05 2.85
CA ARG A 178 -13.63 -2.53 2.95
C ARG A 178 -14.35 -2.47 1.60
N LEU A 179 -13.65 -2.42 0.46
CA LEU A 179 -14.30 -2.48 -0.86
C LEU A 179 -14.96 -3.82 -1.14
N LEU A 180 -14.50 -4.91 -0.53
CA LEU A 180 -15.04 -6.26 -0.74
C LEU A 180 -16.55 -6.34 -0.45
N GLN A 181 -17.02 -5.56 0.53
CA GLN A 181 -18.43 -5.51 0.93
C GLN A 181 -19.36 -5.02 -0.19
N LEU A 182 -18.84 -4.25 -1.15
CA LEU A 182 -19.63 -3.68 -2.23
C LEU A 182 -20.08 -4.75 -3.24
N PHE A 183 -19.42 -5.90 -3.25
CA PHE A 183 -19.62 -6.96 -4.24
C PHE A 183 -20.18 -8.25 -3.62
N GLY A 184 -19.85 -8.55 -2.36
CA GLY A 184 -20.29 -9.77 -1.68
C GLY A 184 -21.79 -9.84 -1.42
N ALA A 185 -22.42 -10.98 -1.71
CA ALA A 185 -23.82 -11.26 -1.35
C ALA A 185 -24.03 -11.54 0.15
N ARG A 186 -22.95 -11.87 0.86
CA ARG A 186 -22.90 -12.15 2.29
C ARG A 186 -21.91 -11.20 2.95
N PRO A 187 -22.03 -10.96 4.28
CA PRO A 187 -21.01 -10.24 5.01
C PRO A 187 -19.61 -10.80 4.73
N ILE A 188 -18.67 -9.90 4.50
CA ILE A 188 -17.27 -10.25 4.29
C ILE A 188 -16.60 -10.48 5.64
N VAL A 189 -15.61 -11.36 5.66
CA VAL A 189 -14.67 -11.52 6.76
C VAL A 189 -13.35 -10.92 6.27
N PRO A 190 -12.81 -9.89 6.94
CA PRO A 190 -11.52 -9.31 6.58
C PRO A 190 -10.37 -10.23 6.99
N ALA A 191 -9.22 -10.06 6.34
CA ALA A 191 -7.97 -10.69 6.71
C ALA A 191 -7.60 -10.38 8.17
N ARG A 192 -6.82 -11.28 8.78
CA ARG A 192 -6.38 -11.14 10.17
C ARG A 192 -4.89 -10.89 10.22
N PHE A 193 -4.47 -10.06 11.17
CA PHE A 193 -3.09 -9.61 11.30
C PHE A 193 -2.53 -9.98 12.65
N GLN A 194 -1.29 -10.49 12.65
CA GLN A 194 -0.61 -10.94 13.85
C GLN A 194 0.77 -10.29 13.97
N PHE A 195 1.11 -9.85 15.17
CA PHE A 195 2.49 -9.50 15.52
C PHE A 195 3.27 -10.76 15.90
N ARG A 196 4.56 -10.77 15.56
CA ARG A 196 5.52 -11.64 16.24
C ARG A 196 5.63 -11.18 17.69
N ILE A 197 5.65 -12.11 18.64
CA ILE A 197 5.80 -11.77 20.05
C ILE A 197 7.28 -11.62 20.40
N THR A 198 7.63 -10.41 20.83
CA THR A 198 8.94 -10.01 21.34
C THR A 198 8.73 -8.92 22.39
N ASP A 199 9.74 -8.64 23.22
CA ASP A 199 9.66 -7.48 24.12
C ASP A 199 9.48 -6.15 23.36
N ALA A 200 10.10 -6.02 22.19
CA ALA A 200 10.00 -4.82 21.36
C ALA A 200 8.57 -4.61 20.81
N THR A 201 7.97 -5.64 20.22
CA THR A 201 6.60 -5.54 19.68
C THR A 201 5.55 -5.37 20.78
N ARG A 202 5.79 -5.90 21.99
CA ARG A 202 4.96 -5.60 23.16
C ARG A 202 5.07 -4.13 23.58
N ALA A 203 6.29 -3.62 23.76
CA ALA A 203 6.51 -2.23 24.17
C ALA A 203 5.86 -1.25 23.18
N MET A 204 6.00 -1.53 21.89
CA MET A 204 5.32 -0.80 20.81
C MET A 204 3.79 -0.86 20.94
N ALA A 205 3.21 -2.04 21.22
CA ALA A 205 1.77 -2.17 21.39
C ALA A 205 1.23 -1.44 22.64
N GLU A 206 2.07 -1.31 23.68
CA GLU A 206 1.78 -0.53 24.89
C GLU A 206 1.98 0.98 24.68
N ALA A 207 2.78 1.38 23.69
CA ALA A 207 3.05 2.79 23.41
C ALA A 207 1.80 3.53 22.95
N SER A 208 0.99 2.97 22.06
CA SER A 208 -0.19 3.69 21.54
C SER A 208 -1.46 2.85 21.63
N ASP A 209 -2.59 3.52 21.91
CA ASP A 209 -3.92 2.89 21.93
C ASP A 209 -4.37 2.40 20.57
N GLU A 210 -3.70 2.84 19.50
CA GLU A 210 -3.78 2.26 18.16
C GLU A 210 -3.67 0.72 18.17
N PHE A 211 -2.86 0.14 19.07
CA PHE A 211 -2.64 -1.30 19.17
C PHE A 211 -3.36 -1.95 20.36
N ALA A 212 -4.23 -1.21 21.06
CA ALA A 212 -4.98 -1.72 22.19
C ALA A 212 -5.67 -3.07 21.93
N PRO A 213 -6.25 -3.34 20.74
CA PRO A 213 -6.87 -4.63 20.43
C PRO A 213 -5.91 -5.84 20.52
N TRP A 214 -4.61 -5.68 20.27
CA TRP A 214 -3.61 -6.75 20.35
C TRP A 214 -3.05 -6.97 21.78
N ARG A 215 -3.11 -5.97 22.66
CA ARG A 215 -2.49 -6.02 24.00
C ARG A 215 -2.89 -7.24 24.83
N PRO A 216 -4.18 -7.66 24.90
CA PRO A 216 -4.56 -8.86 25.66
C PRO A 216 -3.85 -10.12 25.16
N SER A 217 -3.61 -10.21 23.85
CA SER A 217 -2.92 -11.35 23.25
C SER A 217 -1.43 -11.36 23.56
N PHE A 218 -0.77 -10.20 23.68
CA PHE A 218 0.60 -10.15 24.16
C PHE A 218 0.69 -10.69 25.60
N VAL A 219 -0.20 -10.23 26.49
CA VAL A 219 -0.22 -10.66 27.90
C VAL A 219 -0.41 -12.17 28.01
N GLU A 220 -1.38 -12.73 27.29
CA GLU A 220 -1.65 -14.17 27.26
C GLU A 220 -0.42 -14.95 26.78
N ALA A 221 0.18 -14.51 25.68
CA ALA A 221 1.24 -15.26 25.03
C ALA A 221 2.57 -15.30 25.80
N PHE A 222 2.88 -14.29 26.62
CA PHE A 222 4.00 -14.39 27.56
C PHE A 222 3.78 -15.44 28.65
N GLY A 223 2.51 -15.73 28.98
CA GLY A 223 2.14 -16.81 29.90
C GLY A 223 2.16 -18.20 29.25
N THR A 224 1.84 -18.30 27.96
CA THR A 224 1.65 -19.58 27.24
C THR A 224 2.82 -19.98 26.33
N GLY A 225 3.67 -19.03 25.95
CA GLY A 225 4.78 -19.25 25.01
C GLY A 225 4.39 -19.20 23.53
N GLU A 226 3.24 -18.61 23.18
CA GLU A 226 2.85 -18.44 21.78
C GLU A 226 3.82 -17.54 21.00
N GLU A 227 4.09 -17.87 19.73
CA GLU A 227 5.01 -17.09 18.90
C GLU A 227 4.38 -15.84 18.28
N TYR A 228 3.05 -15.84 18.11
CA TYR A 228 2.30 -14.77 17.45
C TYR A 228 1.07 -14.40 18.24
N THR A 229 0.68 -13.12 18.19
CA THR A 229 -0.59 -12.69 18.76
C THR A 229 -1.77 -13.35 18.03
N ARG A 230 -2.96 -13.38 18.62
CA ARG A 230 -4.21 -13.69 17.93
C ARG A 230 -4.39 -12.79 16.70
N GLY A 231 -4.99 -13.36 15.66
CA GLY A 231 -5.30 -12.64 14.43
C GLY A 231 -6.53 -11.77 14.61
N ILE A 232 -6.39 -10.47 14.36
CA ILE A 232 -7.50 -9.50 14.37
C ILE A 232 -7.41 -8.60 13.12
N PRO A 233 -8.49 -7.93 12.70
CA PRO A 233 -8.44 -7.04 11.52
C PRO A 233 -7.38 -5.95 11.70
N ILE A 234 -6.82 -5.44 10.60
CA ILE A 234 -5.73 -4.45 10.66
C ILE A 234 -6.14 -3.18 11.42
N GLU A 235 -7.39 -2.78 11.25
CA GLU A 235 -8.05 -1.65 11.90
C GLU A 235 -9.56 -1.90 11.98
N GLY A 236 -10.20 -1.39 13.04
CA GLY A 236 -11.63 -1.56 13.28
C GLY A 236 -12.02 -2.99 13.67
N ASP A 237 -13.32 -3.25 13.65
CA ASP A 237 -13.90 -4.58 13.89
C ASP A 237 -14.64 -5.13 12.66
N GLU A 238 -15.17 -6.35 12.74
CA GLU A 238 -15.88 -6.97 11.61
C GLU A 238 -17.11 -6.20 11.13
N ALA A 239 -17.79 -5.47 12.02
CA ALA A 239 -18.96 -4.67 11.66
C ALA A 239 -18.55 -3.47 10.79
N ASP A 240 -17.39 -2.87 11.05
CA ASP A 240 -16.85 -1.79 10.23
C ASP A 240 -16.66 -2.19 8.76
N TYR A 241 -16.24 -3.43 8.49
CA TYR A 241 -16.05 -3.93 7.12
C TYR A 241 -17.34 -4.28 6.39
N ASN A 242 -18.48 -4.20 7.07
CA ASN A 242 -19.79 -4.59 6.54
C ASN A 242 -20.86 -3.49 6.66
N LYS A 243 -20.47 -2.29 7.11
CA LYS A 243 -21.42 -1.21 7.44
C LYS A 243 -22.16 -0.59 6.25
N VAL A 244 -21.60 -0.67 5.03
CA VAL A 244 -22.20 -0.12 3.79
C VAL A 244 -22.97 -1.20 3.03
N GLY A 245 -22.44 -2.42 3.02
CA GLY A 245 -23.01 -3.58 2.34
C GLY A 245 -22.94 -3.52 0.81
N ARG A 246 -23.60 -4.48 0.16
CA ARG A 246 -23.54 -4.68 -1.29
C ARG A 246 -24.10 -3.50 -2.07
N LYS A 247 -23.38 -3.07 -3.11
CA LYS A 247 -23.76 -2.02 -4.07
C LYS A 247 -23.72 -2.45 -5.52
N TYR A 248 -23.03 -3.56 -5.84
CA TYR A 248 -23.04 -4.17 -7.15
C TYR A 248 -23.59 -5.60 -7.06
N ALA A 249 -24.65 -5.87 -7.82
CA ALA A 249 -25.39 -7.13 -7.72
C ALA A 249 -25.00 -8.18 -8.74
N GLY A 250 -24.43 -7.76 -9.88
CA GLY A 250 -24.01 -8.65 -10.95
C GLY A 250 -22.74 -9.45 -10.59
N PRO A 251 -22.39 -10.44 -11.43
CA PRO A 251 -21.15 -11.20 -11.28
C PRO A 251 -19.94 -10.27 -11.40
N VAL A 252 -18.85 -10.60 -10.72
CA VAL A 252 -17.60 -9.84 -10.74
C VAL A 252 -16.44 -10.77 -11.08
N VAL A 253 -15.61 -10.35 -12.02
CA VAL A 253 -14.33 -10.99 -12.34
C VAL A 253 -13.21 -10.04 -11.97
N LEU A 254 -12.25 -10.54 -11.20
CA LEU A 254 -11.05 -9.81 -10.81
C LEU A 254 -9.89 -10.17 -11.75
N ILE A 255 -9.21 -9.18 -12.31
CA ILE A 255 -7.99 -9.36 -13.11
C ILE A 255 -6.79 -8.83 -12.32
N SER A 256 -5.77 -9.66 -12.19
CA SER A 256 -4.51 -9.35 -11.50
C SER A 256 -3.27 -9.80 -12.29
N ASP A 257 -2.09 -9.47 -11.78
CA ASP A 257 -0.78 -9.89 -12.28
C ASP A 257 0.23 -10.00 -11.12
N ALA A 258 1.48 -10.39 -11.43
CA ALA A 258 2.55 -10.46 -10.43
C ALA A 258 3.06 -9.08 -9.94
N LEU A 259 2.54 -7.98 -10.50
CA LEU A 259 2.88 -6.60 -10.10
C LEU A 259 1.80 -5.98 -9.22
N ALA A 260 0.65 -6.64 -9.07
CA ALA A 260 -0.32 -6.36 -8.03
C ALA A 260 0.21 -6.94 -6.73
N PHE A 261 0.55 -6.11 -5.74
CA PHE A 261 1.16 -6.59 -4.50
C PHE A 261 0.70 -5.82 -3.25
N SER A 262 1.00 -6.40 -2.08
CA SER A 262 0.64 -5.86 -0.76
C SER A 262 -0.87 -5.74 -0.55
N THR A 263 -1.45 -4.54 -0.37
CA THR A 263 -2.92 -4.42 -0.23
C THR A 263 -3.68 -5.02 -1.41
N ALA A 264 -3.11 -5.03 -2.62
CA ALA A 264 -3.73 -5.69 -3.77
C ALA A 264 -3.75 -7.23 -3.65
N ASP A 265 -2.71 -7.84 -3.08
CA ASP A 265 -2.73 -9.28 -2.76
C ASP A 265 -3.76 -9.55 -1.66
N ILE A 266 -3.76 -8.75 -0.59
CA ILE A 266 -4.73 -8.91 0.51
C ILE A 266 -6.16 -8.81 -0.04
N PHE A 267 -6.43 -7.84 -0.92
CA PHE A 267 -7.72 -7.69 -1.56
C PHE A 267 -8.09 -8.91 -2.41
N ALA A 268 -7.18 -9.45 -3.22
CA ALA A 268 -7.43 -10.64 -4.02
C ALA A 268 -7.69 -11.88 -3.15
N ALA A 269 -6.92 -12.05 -2.07
CA ALA A 269 -7.11 -13.13 -1.11
C ALA A 269 -8.49 -13.01 -0.48
N GLY A 270 -8.87 -11.81 -0.06
CA GLY A 270 -10.19 -11.51 0.47
C GLY A 270 -11.30 -11.73 -0.57
N PHE A 271 -11.08 -11.42 -1.84
CA PHE A 271 -12.04 -11.65 -2.92
C PHE A 271 -12.34 -13.15 -3.11
N ILE A 272 -11.30 -13.99 -3.08
CA ILE A 272 -11.41 -15.46 -3.13
C ILE A 272 -12.02 -16.00 -1.84
N ASP A 273 -11.48 -15.62 -0.68
CA ASP A 273 -11.88 -16.16 0.63
C ASP A 273 -13.35 -15.86 0.91
N ASN A 274 -13.83 -14.69 0.49
CA ASN A 274 -15.22 -14.29 0.63
C ASN A 274 -16.14 -14.82 -0.47
N GLY A 275 -15.60 -15.48 -1.50
CA GLY A 275 -16.36 -16.08 -2.60
C GLY A 275 -17.10 -15.03 -3.41
N ILE A 276 -16.43 -13.92 -3.74
CA ILE A 276 -17.06 -12.80 -4.49
C ILE A 276 -17.19 -13.13 -5.97
N GLY A 277 -16.20 -13.78 -6.56
CA GLY A 277 -16.20 -14.15 -7.96
C GLY A 277 -14.88 -14.80 -8.40
N THR A 278 -14.67 -14.86 -9.71
CA THR A 278 -13.50 -15.50 -10.32
C THR A 278 -12.31 -14.56 -10.41
N VAL A 279 -11.11 -15.06 -10.10
CA VAL A 279 -9.84 -14.35 -10.25
C VAL A 279 -9.06 -14.87 -11.45
N ILE A 280 -8.79 -13.99 -12.40
CA ILE A 280 -7.88 -14.20 -13.53
C ILE A 280 -6.55 -13.51 -13.21
N CYS A 281 -5.43 -14.24 -13.28
CA CYS A 281 -4.09 -13.67 -13.16
C CYS A 281 -3.28 -13.90 -14.42
N THR A 282 -2.54 -12.88 -14.88
CA THR A 282 -1.65 -13.01 -16.05
C THR A 282 -0.31 -13.69 -15.75
N ASP A 283 -0.07 -14.02 -14.47
CA ASP A 283 1.09 -14.76 -13.98
C ASP A 283 0.65 -15.97 -13.15
N ALA A 284 1.52 -16.97 -13.03
CA ALA A 284 1.22 -18.24 -12.35
C ALA A 284 1.03 -18.10 -10.82
N ASN A 285 1.44 -16.97 -10.24
CA ASN A 285 1.18 -16.64 -8.85
C ASN A 285 0.99 -15.13 -8.75
N MET A 286 0.01 -14.70 -7.96
CA MET A 286 -0.05 -13.32 -7.49
C MET A 286 1.10 -13.05 -6.51
N ALA A 287 1.43 -11.78 -6.29
CA ALA A 287 2.56 -11.47 -5.43
C ALA A 287 2.35 -12.05 -4.01
N ALA A 288 3.46 -12.37 -3.36
CA ALA A 288 3.47 -12.99 -2.04
C ALA A 288 3.90 -11.95 -0.99
N ALA A 289 3.37 -10.73 -1.11
CA ALA A 289 3.83 -9.56 -0.37
C ALA A 289 2.73 -8.92 0.49
N GLY A 290 1.70 -9.68 0.84
CA GLY A 290 0.52 -9.23 1.57
C GLY A 290 0.71 -8.92 3.06
N GLY A 291 1.93 -8.60 3.50
CA GLY A 291 2.20 -8.20 4.87
C GLY A 291 2.01 -6.71 5.12
N ASN A 292 1.88 -6.34 6.39
CA ASN A 292 1.86 -4.95 6.81
C ASN A 292 3.29 -4.49 7.12
N ASN A 293 3.85 -3.72 6.18
CA ASN A 293 5.23 -3.28 6.21
C ASN A 293 5.36 -1.86 6.75
N TRP A 294 6.25 -1.66 7.70
CA TRP A 294 6.58 -0.34 8.23
C TRP A 294 8.01 0.03 7.87
N GLY A 295 8.18 1.25 7.37
CA GLY A 295 9.49 1.87 7.28
C GLY A 295 10.12 2.01 8.67
N TRP A 296 11.44 2.04 8.73
CA TRP A 296 12.16 2.20 9.99
C TRP A 296 11.76 3.46 10.76
N ASP A 297 11.43 4.54 10.05
CA ASP A 297 10.90 5.77 10.63
C ASP A 297 9.59 5.55 11.39
N VAL A 298 8.67 4.73 10.86
CA VAL A 298 7.42 4.35 11.52
C VAL A 298 7.69 3.42 12.70
N VAL A 299 8.56 2.41 12.53
CA VAL A 299 8.99 1.54 13.64
C VAL A 299 9.60 2.38 14.77
N ARG A 300 10.45 3.34 14.43
CA ARG A 300 11.08 4.25 15.38
C ARG A 300 10.04 5.13 16.06
N LEU A 301 9.07 5.69 15.34
CA LEU A 301 8.00 6.54 15.88
C LEU A 301 7.27 5.88 17.05
N PHE A 302 6.88 4.60 16.92
CA PHE A 302 6.17 3.84 17.95
C PHE A 302 7.08 3.20 19.02
N ASN A 303 8.40 3.38 18.91
CA ASN A 303 9.37 2.92 19.90
C ASN A 303 10.20 4.11 20.40
N PRO A 304 9.58 5.05 21.15
CA PRO A 304 10.30 6.11 21.84
C PRO A 304 11.24 5.51 22.90
N ASP A 305 12.34 6.18 23.21
CA ASP A 305 13.22 5.75 24.32
C ASP A 305 12.54 5.96 25.67
N PHE A 306 11.78 7.06 25.79
CA PHE A 306 10.93 7.36 26.94
C PHE A 306 9.96 8.50 26.64
N ARG A 307 9.10 8.77 27.61
CA ARG A 307 8.08 9.82 27.57
C ARG A 307 8.34 10.91 28.58
N VAL A 308 7.96 12.12 28.19
CA VAL A 308 7.85 13.26 29.08
C VAL A 308 6.38 13.67 29.13
N ASP A 309 5.85 13.87 30.34
CA ASP A 309 4.46 14.30 30.55
C ASP A 309 4.09 15.49 29.65
N GLY A 310 3.00 15.34 28.91
CA GLY A 310 2.54 16.32 27.92
C GLY A 310 2.40 17.75 28.45
N LYS A 311 2.19 17.95 29.77
CA LYS A 311 2.13 19.28 30.39
C LYS A 311 3.40 20.10 30.21
N PHE A 312 4.55 19.46 30.02
CA PHE A 312 5.84 20.13 29.81
C PHE A 312 6.04 20.64 28.38
N LYS A 313 5.09 20.40 27.47
CA LYS A 313 5.08 21.00 26.12
C LYS A 313 5.24 22.52 26.14
N VAL A 314 4.72 23.19 27.17
CA VAL A 314 4.88 24.65 27.34
C VAL A 314 6.35 25.07 27.47
N ASP A 315 7.18 24.25 28.12
CA ASP A 315 8.60 24.52 28.28
C ASP A 315 9.31 24.47 26.93
N PHE A 316 9.02 23.43 26.13
CA PHE A 316 9.54 23.26 24.77
C PHE A 316 9.10 24.39 23.84
N ASN A 317 7.82 24.76 23.86
CA ASN A 317 7.29 25.91 23.12
C ASN A 317 8.00 27.22 23.48
N SER A 318 8.40 27.39 24.73
CA SER A 318 9.12 28.56 25.21
C SER A 318 10.63 28.52 24.96
N GLY A 319 11.14 27.46 24.32
CA GLY A 319 12.57 27.27 24.04
C GLY A 319 13.41 26.90 25.27
N LYS A 320 12.80 26.29 26.31
CA LYS A 320 13.47 26.01 27.59
C LYS A 320 13.58 24.51 27.87
N LEU A 321 14.77 24.09 28.30
CA LEU A 321 15.01 22.79 28.95
C LEU A 321 14.90 22.98 30.47
N SER A 322 13.66 22.92 30.97
CA SER A 322 13.36 23.11 32.40
C SER A 322 14.00 22.02 33.27
N LYS A 323 14.04 22.27 34.59
CA LYS A 323 14.55 21.27 35.54
C LYS A 323 13.79 19.96 35.42
N GLN A 324 12.47 20.02 35.25
CA GLN A 324 11.60 18.85 35.14
C GLN A 324 11.90 18.04 33.88
N VAL A 325 12.12 18.69 32.74
CA VAL A 325 12.57 18.01 31.52
C VAL A 325 13.93 17.32 31.74
N ARG A 326 14.89 18.02 32.36
CA ARG A 326 16.21 17.43 32.69
C ARG A 326 16.11 16.26 33.68
N ASP A 327 15.24 16.37 34.69
CA ASP A 327 14.99 15.31 35.66
C ASP A 327 14.41 14.06 34.97
N ALA A 328 13.52 14.23 33.98
CA ALA A 328 12.97 13.12 33.20
C ALA A 328 14.06 12.36 32.40
N PHE A 329 15.00 13.08 31.79
CA PHE A 329 16.18 12.47 31.16
C PHE A 329 17.04 11.72 32.20
N ASN A 330 17.34 12.37 33.33
CA ASN A 330 18.18 11.78 34.38
C ASN A 330 17.56 10.51 34.99
N ALA A 331 16.24 10.44 35.11
CA ALA A 331 15.52 9.26 35.60
C ALA A 331 15.75 8.01 34.73
N LEU A 332 16.09 8.22 33.45
CA LEU A 332 16.42 7.19 32.48
C LEU A 332 17.93 6.95 32.35
N GLY A 333 18.74 7.54 33.25
CA GLY A 333 20.19 7.40 33.24
C GLY A 333 20.89 8.24 32.16
N ILE A 334 20.19 9.20 31.55
CA ILE A 334 20.74 10.08 30.51
C ILE A 334 20.86 11.49 31.08
N SER A 335 22.05 12.08 31.07
CA SER A 335 22.26 13.44 31.58
C SER A 335 22.53 14.41 30.44
N LEU A 336 21.67 15.43 30.31
CA LEU A 336 21.89 16.55 29.39
C LEU A 336 22.89 17.52 29.99
N SER A 337 23.94 17.87 29.25
CA SER A 337 24.96 18.81 29.71
C SER A 337 24.40 20.23 29.92
N ASN A 338 25.18 21.09 30.58
CA ASN A 338 24.84 22.51 30.71
C ASN A 338 24.91 23.26 29.37
N GLY A 339 25.61 22.69 28.37
CA GLY A 339 25.70 23.25 27.02
C GLY A 339 24.58 22.80 26.09
N SER A 340 23.61 22.01 26.57
CA SER A 340 22.51 21.53 25.73
C SER A 340 21.59 22.66 25.28
N THR A 341 21.26 22.68 23.99
CA THR A 341 20.39 23.69 23.37
C THR A 341 19.16 23.04 22.76
N LEU A 342 18.04 23.78 22.74
CA LEU A 342 16.77 23.35 22.16
C LEU A 342 16.49 24.15 20.88
N SER A 343 16.11 23.47 19.80
CA SER A 343 15.68 24.12 18.56
C SER A 343 14.30 24.78 18.72
N PRO A 344 13.95 25.76 17.86
CA PRO A 344 12.55 26.12 17.67
C PRO A 344 11.73 24.89 17.28
N GLY A 345 10.49 24.83 17.74
CA GLY A 345 9.54 23.80 17.33
C GLY A 345 9.19 23.93 15.85
N ARG A 346 9.08 22.79 15.16
CA ARG A 346 8.64 22.73 13.76
C ARG A 346 7.38 21.88 13.65
N PRO A 347 6.39 22.27 12.81
CA PRO A 347 5.26 21.40 12.53
C PRO A 347 5.74 20.05 12.01
N GLN A 348 5.23 18.96 12.59
CA GLN A 348 5.46 17.60 12.13
C GLN A 348 4.23 16.78 12.45
N PHE A 349 3.72 16.03 11.47
CA PHE A 349 2.39 15.38 11.56
C PHE A 349 1.30 16.43 11.88
N ASP A 350 0.46 16.17 12.87
CA ASP A 350 -0.53 17.08 13.46
C ASP A 350 -0.01 17.80 14.73
N GLY A 351 1.27 17.64 15.06
CA GLY A 351 1.90 18.20 16.25
C GLY A 351 3.19 18.94 15.93
N THR A 352 4.17 18.82 16.84
CA THR A 352 5.43 19.57 16.78
C THR A 352 6.62 18.67 17.06
N VAL A 353 7.73 18.92 16.37
CA VAL A 353 9.04 18.31 16.68
C VAL A 353 10.03 19.37 17.15
N TRP A 354 10.82 18.99 18.14
CA TRP A 354 11.99 19.73 18.60
C TRP A 354 13.23 18.85 18.58
N THR A 355 14.38 19.52 18.55
CA THR A 355 15.68 18.88 18.62
C THR A 355 16.46 19.42 19.82
N ILE A 356 16.97 18.52 20.65
CA ILE A 356 17.91 18.83 21.73
C ILE A 356 19.31 18.49 21.22
N GLN A 357 20.14 19.51 21.03
CA GLN A 357 21.55 19.34 20.71
C GLN A 357 22.38 19.34 21.99
N ASP A 358 23.16 18.29 22.22
CA ASP A 358 24.09 18.19 23.34
C ASP A 358 25.46 17.69 22.87
N GLY A 359 26.38 18.64 22.63
CA GLY A 359 27.65 18.36 21.97
C GLY A 359 27.44 17.77 20.57
N ALA A 360 27.91 16.54 20.33
CA ALA A 360 27.72 15.82 19.07
C ALA A 360 26.42 15.00 19.01
N LEU A 361 25.65 14.95 20.10
CA LEU A 361 24.40 14.18 20.17
C LEU A 361 23.20 15.06 19.83
N THR A 362 22.28 14.49 19.06
CA THR A 362 21.06 15.15 18.61
C THR A 362 19.88 14.27 18.97
N HIS A 363 19.12 14.68 20.00
CA HIS A 363 17.92 13.98 20.45
C HIS A 363 16.68 14.64 19.83
N LEU A 364 15.66 13.86 19.52
CA LEU A 364 14.38 14.38 19.04
C LEU A 364 13.33 14.27 20.15
N VAL A 365 12.47 15.28 20.23
CA VAL A 365 11.28 15.27 21.06
C VAL A 365 10.10 15.55 20.15
N ARG A 366 9.09 14.69 20.15
CA ARG A 366 7.89 14.82 19.32
C ARG A 366 6.65 14.95 20.18
N ASP A 367 5.79 15.87 19.80
CA ASP A 367 4.41 15.95 20.20
C ASP A 367 3.59 15.34 19.06
N VAL A 368 2.91 14.22 19.32
CA VAL A 368 2.12 13.48 18.32
C VAL A 368 0.73 13.22 18.88
N PRO A 369 -0.17 14.23 18.88
CA PRO A 369 -1.44 14.19 19.60
C PRO A 369 -2.35 13.01 19.24
N TRP A 370 -2.36 12.54 17.98
CA TRP A 370 -3.14 11.36 17.60
C TRP A 370 -2.63 10.05 18.21
N MET A 371 -1.36 9.99 18.62
CA MET A 371 -0.69 8.78 19.10
C MET A 371 -0.68 8.68 20.62
N SER A 372 -0.38 9.80 21.29
CA SER A 372 -0.14 9.87 22.73
C SER A 372 -0.36 11.30 23.24
N PRO A 373 -0.89 11.48 24.47
CA PRO A 373 -0.96 12.79 25.11
C PRO A 373 0.41 13.28 25.62
N ASP A 374 1.39 12.39 25.73
CA ASP A 374 2.74 12.69 26.22
C ASP A 374 3.70 13.08 25.07
N LEU A 375 4.82 13.68 25.44
CA LEU A 375 5.92 13.96 24.52
C LEU A 375 6.82 12.73 24.39
N GLU A 376 7.10 12.35 23.16
CA GLU A 376 7.86 11.16 22.81
C GLU A 376 9.34 11.53 22.56
N VAL A 377 10.26 10.92 23.30
CA VAL A 377 11.69 11.25 23.24
C VAL A 377 12.48 10.15 22.53
N TYR A 378 13.30 10.56 21.56
CA TYR A 378 14.12 9.70 20.72
C TYR A 378 15.59 10.10 20.87
N LEU A 379 16.37 9.24 21.50
CA LEU A 379 17.77 9.49 21.77
C LEU A 379 18.64 9.25 20.52
N ALA A 380 19.68 10.08 20.34
CA ALA A 380 20.72 9.87 19.34
C ALA A 380 21.39 8.49 19.45
N LYS A 381 21.46 7.96 20.68
CA LYS A 381 22.00 6.63 21.01
C LYS A 381 21.00 5.93 21.92
N SER A 382 20.10 5.16 21.33
CA SER A 382 19.10 4.39 22.08
C SER A 382 19.74 3.20 22.78
N PRO A 383 19.54 3.03 24.11
CA PRO A 383 19.94 1.82 24.82
C PRO A 383 19.25 0.55 24.31
N ALA A 384 18.06 0.67 23.71
CA ALA A 384 17.32 -0.43 23.10
C ALA A 384 17.86 -0.82 21.71
N GLY A 385 18.88 -0.13 21.21
CA GLY A 385 19.44 -0.36 19.87
C GLY A 385 18.61 0.23 18.72
N LEU A 386 17.56 1.00 19.04
CA LEU A 386 16.68 1.63 18.06
C LEU A 386 17.11 3.08 17.81
N ALA A 387 18.10 3.27 16.92
CA ALA A 387 18.57 4.60 16.52
C ALA A 387 18.11 4.95 15.10
N ASP A 388 18.13 6.25 14.76
CA ASP A 388 17.86 6.69 13.38
C ASP A 388 18.91 6.11 12.43
N LEU A 389 18.48 5.71 11.23
CA LEU A 389 19.38 5.15 10.23
C LEU A 389 20.27 6.24 9.60
N PRO A 390 21.52 5.89 9.21
CA PRO A 390 22.35 6.77 8.40
C PRO A 390 21.63 7.21 7.11
N SER A 391 21.94 8.43 6.66
CA SER A 391 21.42 8.94 5.38
C SER A 391 21.75 8.00 4.22
N GLY A 392 20.77 7.77 3.34
CA GLY A 392 20.90 6.86 2.19
C GLY A 392 20.63 5.38 2.52
N ILE A 393 20.32 5.04 3.78
CA ILE A 393 19.89 3.70 4.17
C ILE A 393 18.39 3.69 4.37
N TYR A 394 17.72 2.77 3.66
CA TYR A 394 16.30 2.48 3.82
C TYR A 394 16.13 1.05 4.35
N LEU A 395 15.31 0.90 5.38
CA LEU A 395 14.91 -0.38 5.94
C LEU A 395 13.40 -0.38 6.12
N SER A 396 12.75 -1.47 5.73
CA SER A 396 11.35 -1.73 5.97
C SER A 396 11.21 -3.12 6.58
N LEU A 397 10.29 -3.26 7.53
CA LEU A 397 10.04 -4.49 8.27
C LEU A 397 8.56 -4.86 8.11
N THR A 398 8.29 -6.13 7.81
CA THR A 398 6.93 -6.66 7.93
C THR A 398 6.60 -6.81 9.41
N MET A 399 5.81 -5.88 9.94
CA MET A 399 5.49 -5.78 11.36
C MET A 399 4.35 -6.71 11.76
N ARG A 400 3.34 -6.84 10.87
CA ARG A 400 2.26 -7.80 11.05
C ARG A 400 2.15 -8.69 9.84
N ARG A 401 2.06 -10.01 10.10
CA ARG A 401 1.77 -10.96 9.04
C ARG A 401 0.27 -11.01 8.76
N ALA A 402 -0.11 -11.19 7.50
CA ALA A 402 -1.51 -11.36 7.12
C ALA A 402 -1.91 -12.84 7.06
N LEU A 403 -3.07 -13.13 7.62
CA LEU A 403 -3.71 -14.44 7.59
C LEU A 403 -4.98 -14.38 6.76
N ARG A 404 -5.10 -15.38 5.89
CA ARG A 404 -6.31 -15.69 5.14
C ARG A 404 -7.43 -16.18 6.04
N VAL A 405 -8.65 -16.18 5.50
CA VAL A 405 -9.88 -16.48 6.25
C VAL A 405 -10.77 -17.48 5.52
N LYS A 406 -11.85 -17.90 6.19
CA LYS A 406 -12.84 -18.85 5.66
C LYS A 406 -12.16 -20.15 5.21
N ALA A 407 -12.33 -20.59 3.96
CA ALA A 407 -11.77 -21.84 3.47
C ALA A 407 -10.23 -21.89 3.50
N ASN A 408 -9.57 -20.73 3.64
CA ASN A 408 -8.11 -20.61 3.72
C ASN A 408 -7.63 -20.16 5.10
N GLU A 409 -8.46 -20.26 6.13
CA GLU A 409 -8.16 -19.77 7.48
C GLU A 409 -6.79 -20.23 8.02
N GLY A 410 -6.04 -19.27 8.57
CA GLY A 410 -4.73 -19.51 9.19
C GLY A 410 -3.56 -19.60 8.20
N ARG A 411 -3.82 -19.61 6.88
CA ARG A 411 -2.74 -19.57 5.87
C ARG A 411 -2.14 -18.17 5.83
N VAL A 412 -0.82 -18.10 5.91
CA VAL A 412 -0.04 -16.87 5.75
C VAL A 412 -0.03 -16.48 4.28
N LEU A 413 -0.15 -15.18 4.00
CA LEU A 413 -0.20 -14.66 2.63
C LEU A 413 1.20 -14.39 2.06
N GLU A 414 2.12 -13.97 2.92
CA GLU A 414 3.52 -13.74 2.62
C GLU A 414 4.23 -15.01 2.14
N ASP A 415 5.20 -14.84 1.24
CA ASP A 415 6.06 -15.88 0.62
C ASP A 415 5.35 -16.95 -0.22
N VAL A 416 4.08 -17.24 0.05
CA VAL A 416 3.28 -18.28 -0.64
C VAL A 416 2.50 -17.69 -1.80
N GLY A 417 1.95 -16.48 -1.64
CA GLY A 417 1.10 -15.83 -2.66
C GLY A 417 -0.28 -16.47 -2.76
N ILE A 418 -0.98 -16.17 -3.84
CA ILE A 418 -2.37 -16.59 -4.07
C ILE A 418 -2.44 -17.32 -5.41
N VAL A 419 -2.96 -18.54 -5.36
CA VAL A 419 -3.29 -19.28 -6.58
C VAL A 419 -4.58 -18.68 -7.16
N PRO A 420 -4.55 -18.12 -8.38
CA PRO A 420 -5.74 -17.61 -9.05
C PRO A 420 -6.62 -18.78 -9.52
N ASP A 421 -7.90 -18.52 -9.76
CA ASP A 421 -8.80 -19.51 -10.38
C ASP A 421 -8.37 -19.79 -11.83
N ILE A 422 -7.90 -18.76 -12.53
CA ILE A 422 -7.47 -18.84 -13.93
C ILE A 422 -6.10 -18.18 -14.08
N VAL A 423 -5.10 -18.96 -14.51
CA VAL A 423 -3.85 -18.41 -15.03
C VAL A 423 -4.03 -18.13 -16.53
N TYR A 424 -3.92 -16.88 -16.92
CA TYR A 424 -4.09 -16.41 -18.29
C TYR A 424 -2.73 -16.11 -18.93
N HIS A 425 -2.47 -16.73 -20.07
CA HIS A 425 -1.26 -16.46 -20.84
C HIS A 425 -1.53 -15.36 -21.85
N MET A 426 -0.89 -14.20 -21.66
CA MET A 426 -1.05 -13.03 -22.54
C MET A 426 -0.72 -13.38 -24.00
N THR A 427 -1.60 -12.95 -24.90
CA THR A 427 -1.41 -13.08 -26.35
C THR A 427 -0.63 -11.89 -26.89
N LEU A 428 -0.29 -11.96 -28.18
CA LEU A 428 0.31 -10.83 -28.88
C LEU A 428 -0.63 -9.61 -28.92
N ARG A 429 -1.95 -9.83 -29.06
CA ARG A 429 -2.94 -8.75 -29.04
C ARG A 429 -3.06 -8.14 -27.66
N ASP A 430 -2.81 -8.90 -26.60
CA ASP A 430 -2.83 -8.30 -25.27
C ASP A 430 -1.72 -7.28 -25.06
N VAL A 431 -0.53 -7.62 -25.56
CA VAL A 431 0.65 -6.76 -25.47
C VAL A 431 0.52 -5.52 -26.37
N LEU A 432 -0.07 -5.66 -27.55
CA LEU A 432 -0.06 -4.61 -28.58
C LEU A 432 -1.37 -3.83 -28.73
N GLU A 433 -2.49 -4.44 -28.37
CA GLU A 433 -3.84 -3.96 -28.70
C GLU A 433 -4.67 -3.70 -27.45
N LYS A 434 -4.02 -3.27 -26.36
CA LYS A 434 -4.65 -2.86 -25.09
C LYS A 434 -5.37 -4.02 -24.37
N ASN A 435 -4.79 -5.21 -24.31
CA ASN A 435 -5.33 -6.35 -23.55
C ASN A 435 -6.68 -6.88 -24.07
N GLN A 436 -6.92 -6.79 -25.37
CA GLN A 436 -8.20 -7.19 -25.97
C GLN A 436 -8.59 -8.65 -25.68
N ASP A 437 -7.68 -9.61 -25.85
CA ASP A 437 -8.01 -11.03 -25.67
C ASP A 437 -8.24 -11.36 -24.19
N LEU A 438 -7.50 -10.72 -23.28
CA LEU A 438 -7.69 -10.85 -21.83
C LEU A 438 -9.05 -10.30 -21.39
N LEU A 439 -9.45 -9.14 -21.91
CA LEU A 439 -10.71 -8.50 -21.54
C LEU A 439 -11.91 -9.20 -22.16
N GLU A 440 -11.78 -9.75 -23.36
CA GLU A 440 -12.76 -10.69 -23.93
C GLU A 440 -12.89 -11.95 -23.06
N ARG A 441 -11.76 -12.52 -22.62
CA ARG A 441 -11.77 -13.66 -21.70
C ARG A 441 -12.50 -13.33 -20.40
N ALA A 442 -12.27 -12.16 -19.83
CA ALA A 442 -12.97 -11.73 -18.62
C ALA A 442 -14.49 -11.59 -18.84
N GLY A 443 -14.92 -11.04 -19.99
CA GLY A 443 -16.32 -10.98 -20.38
C GLY A 443 -16.98 -12.36 -20.44
N LYS A 444 -16.27 -13.35 -21.01
CA LYS A 444 -16.75 -14.74 -21.06
C LYS A 444 -16.98 -15.35 -19.69
N GLU A 445 -16.08 -15.08 -18.73
CA GLU A 445 -16.22 -15.58 -17.36
C GLU A 445 -17.43 -14.98 -16.63
N LEU A 446 -17.89 -13.78 -17.00
CA LEU A 446 -19.07 -13.16 -16.40
C LEU A 446 -20.39 -13.86 -16.77
N ILE A 447 -20.45 -14.53 -17.93
CA ILE A 447 -21.65 -15.29 -18.36
C ILE A 447 -21.68 -16.71 -17.78
N GLY A 448 -20.51 -17.29 -17.51
CA GLY A 448 -20.38 -18.65 -16.96
C GLY A 448 -20.80 -18.78 -15.49
N VAL A 449 -21.04 -17.66 -14.78
CA VAL A 449 -21.38 -17.65 -13.35
C VAL A 449 -22.91 -17.70 -13.21
N ALA A 450 -23.44 -18.89 -12.89
CA ALA A 450 -24.83 -18.98 -12.43
C ALA A 450 -24.97 -18.21 -11.12
N ILE A 451 -25.88 -17.23 -11.10
CA ILE A 451 -26.21 -16.43 -9.91
C ILE A 451 -26.73 -17.39 -8.83
N ALA A 452 -25.95 -17.63 -7.78
CA ALA A 452 -26.31 -18.47 -6.64
C ALA A 452 -26.86 -17.64 -5.47
#